data_AF-A0A534QBT4-F1
#
_entry.id   AF-A0A534QBT4-F1
#
_cell.length_a   1.000
_cell.length_b   1.000
_cell.length_c   1.000
_cell.angle_alpha   90.00
_cell.angle_beta   90.00
_cell.angle_gamma   90.00
#
_symmetry.space_group_name_H-M   'P 1'
#
loop_
_entity.id
_entity.type
_entity.pdbx_description
1 polymer ?
#
loop_
_entity_poly.entity_id
_entity_poly.type
_entity_poly.pdbx_seq_one_letter_code
_entity_poly.pdbx_strand_id
1 'polypeptide(L)' 'MSFVPGTRCRSTRTIVYPGGVVRRSTPGTLISLRENLGRELFTVDFDGGQKLILFAHEIEPVSEELAA' A
#
# COMPACT_ATOMS: atom_id res chain seq x y z
N MET A 1 -6.13 12.97 -2.95
CA MET A 1 -4.69 12.66 -3.06
C MET A 1 -4.53 11.56 -4.09
N SER A 2 -3.72 11.77 -5.12
CA SER A 2 -3.41 10.75 -6.12
C SER A 2 -2.30 9.84 -5.60
N PHE A 3 -2.40 8.55 -5.88
CA PHE A 3 -1.33 7.59 -5.65
C PHE A 3 -0.36 7.67 -6.83
N VAL A 4 0.87 8.10 -6.57
CA VAL A 4 1.96 8.07 -7.56
C VAL A 4 3.08 7.17 -7.04
N PRO A 5 3.88 6.53 -7.91
CA PRO A 5 5.08 5.83 -7.47
C PRO A 5 5.94 6.73 -6.57
N GLY A 6 6.39 6.20 -5.43
CA GLY A 6 7.07 6.93 -4.37
C GLY A 6 6.16 7.45 -3.24
N THR A 7 4.83 7.45 -3.41
CA THR A 7 3.90 7.84 -2.34
C THR A 7 4.03 6.91 -1.14
N ARG A 8 4.22 7.49 0.06
CA ARG A 8 4.13 6.76 1.33
C ARG A 8 2.69 6.40 1.62
N CYS A 9 2.48 5.16 2.04
CA CYS A 9 1.17 4.64 2.36
C CYS A 9 1.24 3.73 3.59
N ARG A 10 0.07 3.31 4.06
CA ARG A 10 -0.04 2.27 5.07
C ARG A 10 -1.23 1.37 4.77
N SER A 11 -1.17 0.13 5.24
CA SER A 11 -2.28 -0.81 5.10
C SER A 11 -3.50 -0.33 5.91
N THR A 12 -4.69 -0.37 5.30
CA THR A 12 -5.95 0.00 5.97
C THR A 12 -6.51 -1.14 6.84
N ARG A 13 -6.07 -2.37 6.57
CA ARG A 13 -6.49 -3.61 7.22
C ARG A 13 -5.33 -4.60 7.36
N THR A 14 -5.58 -5.68 8.10
CA THR A 14 -4.71 -6.85 8.08
C THR A 14 -4.81 -7.56 6.73
N ILE A 15 -3.68 -7.82 6.10
CA ILE A 15 -3.55 -8.50 4.80
C ILE A 15 -2.83 -9.82 5.05
N VAL A 16 -3.50 -10.93 4.74
CA VAL A 16 -2.93 -12.28 4.83
C VAL A 16 -2.47 -12.68 3.44
N TYR A 17 -1.25 -13.19 3.34
CA TYR A 17 -0.65 -13.65 2.08
C TYR A 17 0.16 -14.94 2.34
N PRO A 18 0.57 -15.70 1.30
CA PRO A 18 1.24 -16.99 1.51
C PRO A 18 2.50 -16.95 2.37
N GLY A 19 3.22 -15.82 2.38
CA GLY A 19 4.44 -15.63 3.16
C GLY A 19 4.24 -14.96 4.52
N GLY A 20 3.00 -14.75 4.99
CA GLY A 20 2.73 -14.20 6.31
C GLY A 20 1.57 -13.20 6.38
N VAL A 21 1.74 -12.20 7.25
CA VAL A 21 0.70 -11.21 7.55
C VAL A 21 1.30 -9.81 7.59
N VAL A 22 0.71 -8.90 6.84
CA VAL A 22 0.89 -7.45 7.02
C VAL A 22 -0.24 -6.98 7.93
N ARG A 23 0.10 -6.38 9.08
CA ARG A 23 -0.90 -5.89 10.04
C ARG A 23 -1.53 -4.60 9.53
N ARG A 24 -2.66 -4.19 10.10
CA ARG A 24 -3.23 -2.85 9.87
C ARG A 24 -2.23 -1.76 10.27
N SER A 25 -2.22 -0.67 9.52
CA SER A 25 -1.35 0.50 9.69
C SER A 25 0.14 0.20 9.49
N THR A 26 0.50 -0.94 8.88
CA THR A 26 1.89 -1.21 8.52
C THR A 26 2.30 -0.26 7.39
N PRO A 27 3.41 0.50 7.57
CA PRO A 27 3.86 1.49 6.60
C PRO A 27 4.56 0.84 5.41
N GLY A 28 4.48 1.51 4.26
CA GLY A 28 5.13 1.10 3.02
C GLY A 28 5.19 2.21 1.98
N THR A 29 5.78 1.89 0.84
CA THR A 29 5.93 2.79 -0.32
C THR A 29 5.26 2.18 -1.53
N LEU A 30 4.44 2.96 -2.23
CA LEU A 30 3.90 2.56 -3.52
C LEU A 30 5.01 2.56 -4.58
N ILE A 31 5.22 1.42 -5.24
CA ILE A 31 6.25 1.24 -6.26
C ILE A 31 5.69 1.40 -7.66
N SER A 32 4.48 0.88 -7.91
CA SER A 32 3.84 0.97 -9.23
C SER A 32 2.34 0.78 -9.15
N LEU A 33 1.65 1.26 -10.18
CA LEU A 33 0.22 1.04 -10.39
C LEU A 33 0.03 0.38 -11.76
N ARG A 34 -0.98 -0.49 -11.86
CA ARG A 34 -1.41 -1.07 -13.14
C ARG A 34 -2.91 -1.27 -13.16
N GLU A 35 -3.51 -1.05 -14.32
CA GLU A 35 -4.89 -1.47 -14.60
C GLU A 35 -4.90 -2.97 -14.93
N ASN A 36 -5.87 -3.69 -14.39
CA ASN A 36 -6.11 -5.10 -14.67
C ASN A 36 -7.60 -5.44 -14.58
N LEU A 37 -8.24 -5.63 -15.73
CA LEU A 37 -9.64 -6.06 -15.87
C LEU A 37 -10.64 -5.13 -15.14
N GLY A 38 -10.50 -3.82 -15.36
CA GLY A 38 -11.32 -2.78 -14.75
C GLY A 38 -10.98 -2.48 -13.29
N ARG A 39 -9.83 -2.94 -12.80
CA ARG A 39 -9.37 -2.72 -11.42
C ARG A 39 -7.97 -2.14 -11.40
N GLU A 40 -7.73 -1.22 -10.48
CA GLU A 40 -6.38 -0.72 -10.20
C GLU A 40 -5.69 -1.62 -9.18
N LEU A 41 -4.48 -2.05 -9.53
CA LEU A 41 -3.59 -2.83 -8.68
C LEU A 41 -2.36 -1.99 -8.31
N PHE A 42 -1.99 -2.06 -7.04
CA PHE A 42 -0.96 -1.25 -6.41
C PHE A 42 0.15 -2.17 -5.92
N THR A 43 1.36 -2.02 -6.44
CA THR A 43 2.52 -2.76 -5.92
C THR A 43 3.14 -1.94 -4.80
N VAL A 44 3.07 -2.42 -3.57
CA VAL A 44 3.62 -1.76 -2.39
C VAL A 44 4.79 -2.55 -1.84
N ASP A 45 5.86 -1.84 -1.50
CA ASP A 45 6.98 -2.37 -0.71
C ASP A 45 6.80 -1.91 0.74
N PHE A 46 6.45 -2.84 1.63
CA PHE A 46 6.26 -2.57 3.05
C PHE A 46 7.61 -2.51 3.76
N ASP A 47 7.72 -1.65 4.78
CA ASP A 47 8.97 -1.45 5.52
C ASP A 47 9.44 -2.72 6.26
N GLY A 48 8.55 -3.71 6.42
CA GLY A 48 8.87 -5.06 6.92
C GLY A 48 9.51 -5.99 5.88
N GLY A 49 9.76 -5.52 4.65
CA GLY A 49 10.38 -6.26 3.56
C GLY A 49 9.42 -7.01 2.64
N GLN A 50 8.11 -6.92 2.87
CA GLN A 50 7.09 -7.58 2.04
C GLN A 50 6.76 -6.72 0.83
N LYS A 51 6.88 -7.29 -0.38
CA LYS A 51 6.42 -6.66 -1.61
C LYS A 51 5.14 -7.31 -2.11
N LEU A 52 4.02 -6.59 -2.05
CA LEU A 52 2.69 -7.13 -2.33
C LEU A 52 1.95 -6.32 -3.42
N ILE A 53 1.08 -7.01 -4.16
CA ILE A 53 0.14 -6.38 -5.10
C ILE A 53 -1.22 -6.33 -4.43
N LEU A 54 -1.76 -5.13 -4.28
CA LEU A 54 -2.94 -4.84 -3.47
C LEU A 54 -4.00 -4.11 -4.28
N PHE A 55 -5.24 -4.13 -3.79
CA PHE A 55 -6.30 -3.27 -4.29
C PHE A 55 -6.24 -1.88 -3.65
N ALA A 56 -6.81 -0.88 -4.35
CA ALA A 56 -6.86 0.51 -3.88
C ALA A 56 -7.34 0.68 -2.42
N HIS A 57 -8.36 -0.10 -2.02
CA HIS A 57 -8.97 0.02 -0.69
C HIS A 57 -8.14 -0.59 0.45
N GLU A 58 -7.05 -1.29 0.14
CA GLU A 58 -6.19 -1.95 1.13
C GLU A 58 -5.09 -1.05 1.65
N ILE A 59 -4.90 0.11 1.02
CA ILE A 59 -3.89 1.09 1.38
C ILE A 59 -4.48 2.49 1.42
N GLU A 60 -3.90 3.34 2.24
CA GLU A 60 -4.20 4.77 2.27
C GLU A 60 -2.89 5.56 2.23
N PRO A 61 -2.87 6.73 1.56
CA PRO A 61 -1.68 7.59 1.56
C PRO A 61 -1.46 8.14 2.97
N VAL A 62 -0.20 8.22 3.38
CA VAL A 62 0.18 8.94 4.60
C VAL A 62 0.36 10.41 4.22
N SER A 63 -0.55 11.28 4.64
CA SER A 63 -0.33 12.73 4.53
C SER A 63 0.71 13.16 5.55
N GLU A 64 1.68 13.98 5.14
CA GLU A 64 2.63 14.64 6.04
C GLU A 64 1.97 15.78 6.85
N GLU A 65 0.69 16.12 6.60
CA GLU A 65 0.02 17.28 7.22
C GLU A 65 -0.38 17.12 8.70
N LEU A 66 0.03 16.04 9.38
CA LEU A 66 -0.26 15.80 10.81
C LEU A 66 0.99 15.72 11.69
N ALA A 67 2.05 16.44 11.31
CA ALA A 67 3.26 16.62 12.12
C ALA A 67 3.48 18.10 12.54
N ALA A 68 2.41 18.80 12.92
CA ALA A 68 2.45 20.14 13.51
C ALA A 68 1.95 20.12 14.96
#